data_AF-A0AAN4ZMU6-F1
#
_entry.id   AF-A0AAN4ZMU6-F1
#
_cell.length_a   1.000
_cell.length_b   1.000
_cell.length_c   1.000
_cell.angle_alpha   90.00
_cell.angle_beta   90.00
_cell.angle_gamma   90.00
#
_symmetry.space_group_name_H-M   'P 1'
#
loop_
_entity.id
_entity.type
_entity.pdbx_description
1 polymer ?
#
loop_
_entity_poly.entity_id
_entity_poly.type
_entity_poly.pdbx_seq_one_letter_code
_entity_poly.pdbx_strand_id
1 'polypeptide(L)'
;QASSKLTVHQASPSGRRASSSSAAERTQRLVALRSAVLRPISDPVLQMLAVLHQLTLVCDLPPPDGIDHKRRLLDHFRRKLFAKNAPPESIKTHLRKLSMESQEKVEMDLGYADFRVVLTDLPLQADSTDEKIVRVTYEQVACILKIVFSEAFPKTNGVLLT
;
A
#
# COMPACT_ATOMS: atom_id res chain seq x y z
N GLN A 1 32.38 -36.94 65.05
CA GLN A 1 32.28 -36.35 63.70
C GLN A 1 33.29 -35.22 63.62
N ALA A 2 34.22 -35.32 62.69
CA ALA A 2 35.38 -34.44 62.55
C ALA A 2 35.16 -33.38 61.46
N SER A 3 35.99 -32.34 61.55
CA SER A 3 36.56 -31.55 60.45
C SER A 3 35.89 -30.23 59.99
N SER A 4 36.44 -29.16 60.58
CA SER A 4 37.28 -28.13 59.95
C SER A 4 36.68 -27.06 59.00
N LYS A 5 36.78 -25.81 59.50
CA LYS A 5 36.94 -24.55 58.75
C LYS A 5 38.01 -24.69 57.65
N LEU A 6 37.71 -24.15 56.47
CA LEU A 6 38.71 -23.81 55.45
C LEU A 6 38.43 -22.41 54.89
N THR A 7 39.35 -21.49 55.20
CA THR A 7 39.60 -20.25 54.47
C THR A 7 40.38 -20.58 53.21
N VAL A 8 39.99 -20.05 52.05
CA VAL A 8 40.78 -20.13 50.81
C VAL A 8 40.95 -18.74 50.20
N HIS A 9 42.17 -18.56 49.71
CA HIS A 9 42.88 -17.34 49.44
C HIS A 9 42.46 -16.58 48.18
N GLN A 10 42.65 -15.28 48.29
CA GLN A 10 42.83 -14.29 47.23
C GLN A 10 43.79 -14.80 46.14
N ALA A 11 43.30 -14.88 44.89
CA ALA A 11 44.12 -15.09 43.70
C ALA A 11 44.00 -13.87 42.78
N SER A 12 45.12 -13.15 42.66
CA SER A 12 45.35 -12.08 41.68
C SER A 12 45.49 -12.68 40.29
N PRO A 13 44.86 -12.12 39.24
CA PRO A 13 45.27 -12.39 37.87
C PRO A 13 46.16 -11.25 37.36
N SER A 14 47.47 -11.43 37.51
CA SER A 14 48.46 -10.79 36.64
C SER A 14 48.36 -11.41 35.25
N GLY A 15 47.49 -10.85 34.40
CA GLY A 15 47.39 -11.19 32.99
C GLY A 15 47.50 -9.93 32.16
N ARG A 16 48.72 -9.59 31.74
CA ARG A 16 48.99 -8.55 30.73
C ARG A 16 48.29 -8.95 29.43
N ARG A 17 47.07 -8.48 29.20
CA ARG A 17 46.42 -8.55 27.89
C ARG A 17 46.82 -7.32 27.08
N ALA A 18 48.06 -7.32 26.59
CA ALA A 18 48.41 -6.50 25.44
C ALA A 18 47.79 -7.18 24.22
N SER A 19 46.63 -6.70 23.79
CA SER A 19 46.14 -6.90 22.43
C SER A 19 45.82 -5.53 21.88
N SER A 20 46.89 -4.87 21.44
CA SER A 20 46.84 -3.81 20.45
C SER A 20 46.30 -4.39 19.16
N SER A 21 45.02 -4.21 18.90
CA SER A 21 44.52 -4.14 17.54
C SER A 21 43.72 -2.85 17.44
N SER A 22 44.35 -1.86 16.82
CA SER A 22 43.68 -0.74 16.18
C SER A 22 42.76 -1.31 15.09
N ALA A 23 41.62 -1.85 15.50
CA ALA A 23 40.50 -2.06 14.61
C ALA A 23 39.96 -0.66 14.34
N ALA A 24 40.47 -0.09 13.24
CA ALA A 24 40.03 1.17 12.68
C ALA A 24 38.52 1.32 12.90
N GLU A 25 38.15 2.34 13.68
CA GLU A 25 36.78 2.78 13.90
C GLU A 25 36.12 2.99 12.54
N ARG A 26 35.50 1.95 11.99
CA ARG A 26 34.32 2.12 11.18
C ARG A 26 33.26 2.57 12.16
N THR A 27 33.20 3.88 12.39
CA THR A 27 32.06 4.56 12.97
C THR A 27 30.89 4.37 12.01
N GLN A 28 30.34 3.16 11.96
CA GLN A 28 28.97 2.97 11.54
C GLN A 28 28.15 3.72 12.59
N ARG A 29 27.80 4.97 12.27
CA ARG A 29 26.79 5.72 13.00
C ARG A 29 25.51 4.89 12.94
N LEU A 30 25.32 4.01 13.91
CA LEU A 30 24.06 3.32 14.11
C LEU A 30 23.06 4.41 14.49
N VAL A 31 22.18 4.73 13.55
CA VAL A 31 21.05 5.62 13.81
C VAL A 31 20.08 4.85 14.70
N ALA A 32 20.19 5.04 16.01
CA ALA A 32 19.27 4.47 16.99
C ALA A 32 17.98 5.30 16.99
N LEU A 33 16.96 4.84 16.28
CA LEU A 33 15.62 5.42 16.33
C LEU A 33 14.83 4.77 17.48
N ARG A 34 14.15 5.59 18.29
CA ARG A 34 13.20 5.09 19.28
C ARG A 34 12.02 4.45 18.55
N SER A 35 11.68 3.21 18.90
CA SER A 35 10.56 2.48 18.29
C SER A 35 9.23 3.23 18.39
N ALA A 36 9.05 4.05 19.41
CA ALA A 36 7.88 4.94 19.59
C ALA A 36 7.73 6.03 18.51
N VAL A 37 8.77 6.29 17.70
CA VAL A 37 8.76 7.27 16.59
C VAL A 37 8.51 6.58 15.24
N LEU A 38 8.48 5.25 15.21
CA LEU A 38 8.20 4.47 14.00
C LEU A 38 6.69 4.27 13.85
N ARG A 39 6.13 4.70 12.72
CA ARG A 39 4.76 4.29 12.35
C ARG A 39 4.78 2.77 12.11
N PRO A 40 3.79 2.01 12.61
CA PRO A 40 3.61 0.63 12.22
C PRO A 40 3.51 0.50 10.70
N ILE A 41 4.28 -0.42 10.12
CA ILE A 41 4.11 -0.79 8.72
C ILE A 41 2.77 -1.53 8.64
N SER A 42 1.81 -0.95 7.95
CA SER A 42 0.56 -1.63 7.62
C SER A 42 0.86 -2.81 6.71
N ASP A 43 0.29 -3.97 7.01
CA ASP A 43 0.47 -5.19 6.24
C ASP A 43 0.10 -4.94 4.75
N PRO A 44 1.06 -5.06 3.81
CA PRO A 44 0.82 -4.82 2.39
C PRO A 44 -0.24 -5.77 1.81
N VAL A 45 -0.41 -6.97 2.38
CA VAL A 45 -1.46 -7.90 1.96
C VAL A 45 -2.83 -7.36 2.37
N LEU A 46 -2.98 -6.90 3.62
CA LEU A 46 -4.22 -6.30 4.08
C LEU A 46 -4.58 -5.02 3.30
N GLN A 47 -3.60 -4.21 2.91
CA GLN A 47 -3.85 -3.05 2.05
C GLN A 47 -4.43 -3.44 0.69
N MET A 48 -3.84 -4.45 0.03
CA MET A 48 -4.35 -4.95 -1.25
C MET A 48 -5.76 -5.54 -1.11
N LEU A 49 -6.01 -6.29 -0.03
CA LEU A 49 -7.33 -6.86 0.25
C LEU A 49 -8.38 -5.78 0.54
N ALA A 50 -8.01 -4.71 1.25
CA ALA A 50 -8.90 -3.59 1.52
C ALA A 50 -9.34 -2.89 0.22
N VAL A 51 -8.38 -2.60 -0.67
CA VAL A 51 -8.68 -1.99 -1.98
C VAL A 51 -9.54 -2.92 -2.84
N LEU A 52 -9.22 -4.22 -2.85
CA LEU A 52 -10.03 -5.21 -3.56
C LEU A 52 -11.47 -5.26 -3.04
N HIS A 53 -11.63 -5.27 -1.72
CA HIS A 53 -12.94 -5.26 -1.09
C HIS A 53 -13.74 -4.00 -1.45
N GLN A 54 -13.12 -2.81 -1.40
CA GLN A 54 -13.77 -1.57 -1.82
C GLN A 54 -14.21 -1.61 -3.28
N LEU A 55 -13.33 -2.10 -4.18
CA LEU A 55 -13.63 -2.23 -5.60
C LEU A 55 -14.81 -3.17 -5.84
N THR A 56 -14.76 -4.37 -5.24
CA THR A 56 -15.83 -5.36 -5.39
C THR A 56 -17.16 -4.83 -4.83
N LEU A 57 -17.15 -4.23 -3.64
CA LEU A 57 -18.36 -3.64 -3.06
C LEU A 57 -18.99 -2.59 -3.96
N VAL A 58 -18.21 -1.64 -4.47
CA VAL A 58 -18.71 -0.59 -5.37
C VAL A 58 -19.26 -1.19 -6.66
N CYS A 59 -18.56 -2.13 -7.28
CA CYS A 59 -19.03 -2.76 -8.50
C CYS A 59 -20.32 -3.59 -8.28
N ASP A 60 -20.48 -4.23 -7.12
CA ASP A 60 -21.63 -5.08 -6.78
C ASP A 60 -22.89 -4.32 -6.31
N LEU A 61 -22.84 -2.98 -6.19
CA LEU A 61 -24.04 -2.19 -5.89
C LEU A 61 -25.11 -2.31 -6.99
N PRO A 62 -26.39 -1.97 -6.74
CA PRO A 62 -27.38 -1.85 -7.81
C PRO A 62 -26.96 -0.80 -8.84
N PRO A 63 -27.25 -0.95 -10.14
CA PRO A 63 -26.98 0.09 -11.14
C PRO A 63 -27.61 1.42 -10.72
N PRO A 64 -26.91 2.56 -10.86
CA PRO A 64 -27.48 3.86 -10.53
C PRO A 64 -28.59 4.23 -11.53
N ASP A 65 -29.49 5.14 -11.13
CA ASP A 65 -30.63 5.61 -11.94
C ASP A 65 -30.22 6.38 -13.22
N GLY A 66 -28.92 6.49 -13.50
CA GLY A 66 -28.35 7.16 -14.67
C GLY A 66 -27.00 6.58 -15.08
N ILE A 67 -26.37 7.19 -16.10
CA ILE A 67 -25.06 6.75 -16.58
C ILE A 67 -23.98 7.24 -15.60
N ASP A 68 -23.34 6.31 -14.89
CA ASP A 68 -22.20 6.60 -14.03
C ASP A 68 -20.89 6.15 -14.69
N HIS A 69 -20.20 7.11 -15.30
CA HIS A 69 -18.93 6.88 -15.98
C HIS A 69 -17.79 6.52 -14.99
N LYS A 70 -17.83 7.01 -13.74
CA LYS A 70 -16.84 6.65 -12.70
C LYS A 70 -16.96 5.16 -12.39
N ARG A 71 -18.18 4.69 -12.19
CA ARG A 71 -18.46 3.29 -11.86
C ARG A 71 -18.21 2.35 -13.04
N ARG A 72 -18.57 2.74 -14.27
CA ARG A 72 -18.23 1.98 -15.49
C ARG A 72 -16.72 1.80 -15.67
N LEU A 73 -15.92 2.79 -15.29
CA LEU A 73 -14.46 2.70 -15.32
C LEU A 73 -13.95 1.66 -14.31
N LEU A 74 -14.50 1.66 -13.09
CA LEU A 74 -14.18 0.66 -12.07
C LEU A 74 -14.60 -0.77 -12.49
N ASP A 75 -15.75 -0.93 -13.17
CA ASP A 75 -16.16 -2.20 -13.73
C ASP A 75 -15.23 -2.68 -14.85
N HIS A 76 -14.72 -1.76 -15.67
CA HIS A 76 -13.71 -2.08 -16.66
C HIS A 76 -12.41 -2.56 -15.98
N PHE A 77 -11.98 -1.88 -14.92
CA PHE A 77 -10.83 -2.30 -14.13
C PHE A 77 -11.04 -3.66 -13.47
N ARG A 78 -12.20 -3.91 -12.86
CA ARG A 78 -12.56 -5.21 -12.26
C ARG A 78 -12.52 -6.34 -13.29
N ARG A 79 -13.07 -6.12 -14.49
CA ARG A 79 -13.00 -7.11 -15.59
C ARG A 79 -11.57 -7.41 -16.01
N LYS A 80 -10.71 -6.39 -16.06
CA LYS A 80 -9.28 -6.59 -16.33
C LYS A 80 -8.59 -7.36 -15.20
N LEU A 81 -8.91 -7.02 -13.95
CA LEU A 81 -8.34 -7.68 -12.77
C LEU A 81 -8.64 -9.18 -12.75
N PHE A 82 -9.87 -9.57 -13.11
CA PHE A 82 -10.33 -10.97 -13.12
C PHE A 82 -10.46 -11.56 -14.52
N ALA A 83 -9.66 -11.09 -15.48
CA ALA A 83 -9.71 -11.60 -16.84
C ALA A 83 -9.32 -13.09 -16.89
N LYS A 84 -10.17 -13.92 -17.52
CA LYS A 84 -10.03 -15.39 -17.55
C LYS A 84 -8.68 -15.90 -18.07
N ASN A 85 -8.01 -15.12 -18.92
CA ASN A 85 -6.74 -15.48 -19.57
C ASN A 85 -5.54 -14.76 -18.95
N ALA A 86 -5.72 -14.02 -17.86
CA ALA A 86 -4.61 -13.32 -17.21
C ALA A 86 -3.81 -14.27 -16.31
N PRO A 87 -2.47 -14.11 -16.23
CA PRO A 87 -1.65 -14.95 -15.37
C PRO A 87 -2.00 -14.69 -13.89
N PRO A 88 -1.94 -15.69 -12.99
CA PRO A 88 -2.36 -15.52 -11.59
C PRO A 88 -1.64 -14.39 -10.84
N GLU A 89 -0.39 -14.13 -11.21
CA GLU A 89 0.45 -13.05 -10.66
C GLU A 89 0.00 -11.63 -11.08
N SER A 90 -0.82 -11.51 -12.13
CA SER A 90 -1.34 -10.22 -12.59
C SER A 90 -2.25 -9.58 -11.56
N ILE A 91 -3.09 -10.34 -10.85
CA ILE A 91 -3.99 -9.83 -9.81
C ILE A 91 -3.16 -9.16 -8.71
N LYS A 92 -2.14 -9.88 -8.19
CA LYS A 92 -1.23 -9.35 -7.19
C LYS A 92 -0.53 -8.08 -7.68
N THR A 93 -0.10 -8.08 -8.94
CA THR A 93 0.59 -6.93 -9.55
C THR A 93 -0.32 -5.71 -9.69
N HIS A 94 -1.54 -5.90 -10.20
CA HIS A 94 -2.53 -4.83 -10.34
C HIS A 94 -2.98 -4.28 -8.99
N LEU A 95 -3.26 -5.15 -8.02
CA LEU A 95 -3.65 -4.73 -6.67
C LEU A 95 -2.53 -3.98 -5.97
N ARG A 96 -1.27 -4.44 -6.09
CA ARG A 96 -0.12 -3.74 -5.51
C ARG A 96 0.07 -2.36 -6.12
N LYS A 97 -0.07 -2.23 -7.45
CA LYS A 97 0.05 -0.94 -8.15
C LYS A 97 -1.10 0.01 -7.78
N LEU A 98 -2.31 -0.52 -7.63
CA LEU A 98 -3.48 0.23 -7.21
C LEU A 98 -3.38 0.69 -5.75
N SER A 99 -2.97 -0.19 -4.82
CA SER A 99 -2.83 0.15 -3.40
C SER A 99 -1.71 1.14 -3.12
N MET A 100 -0.71 1.20 -4.01
CA MET A 100 0.39 2.18 -3.95
C MET A 100 0.11 3.45 -4.76
N GLU A 101 -1.07 3.57 -5.39
CA GLU A 101 -1.45 4.73 -6.23
C GLU A 101 -0.38 5.03 -7.29
N SER A 102 0.08 3.98 -7.98
CA SER A 102 1.17 4.09 -8.95
C SER A 102 0.81 4.98 -10.15
N GLN A 103 1.78 5.77 -10.60
CA GLN A 103 1.71 6.55 -11.86
C GLN A 103 1.81 5.69 -13.13
N GLU A 104 2.03 4.38 -12.97
CA GLU A 104 2.07 3.46 -14.10
C GLU A 104 0.70 3.40 -14.80
N LYS A 105 0.72 3.32 -16.14
CA LYS A 105 -0.49 3.24 -16.95
C LYS A 105 -0.99 1.79 -17.07
N VAL A 106 -2.27 1.57 -16.79
CA VAL A 106 -3.00 0.34 -17.07
C VAL A 106 -3.82 0.49 -18.35
N GLU A 107 -3.72 -0.48 -19.24
CA GLU A 107 -4.55 -0.49 -20.47
C GLU A 107 -6.01 -0.78 -20.14
N MET A 108 -6.89 0.17 -20.38
CA MET A 108 -8.33 0.03 -20.24
C MET A 108 -8.94 0.67 -21.46
N ASP A 109 -9.56 -0.14 -22.32
CA ASP A 109 -10.20 0.32 -23.53
C ASP A 109 -11.51 1.03 -23.17
N LEU A 110 -11.42 2.32 -22.87
CA LEU A 110 -12.53 3.14 -22.38
C LEU A 110 -13.25 3.91 -23.51
N GLY A 111 -12.76 3.87 -24.75
CA GLY A 111 -13.37 4.62 -25.86
C GLY A 111 -13.02 6.12 -25.83
N TYR A 112 -13.89 6.98 -26.35
CA TYR A 112 -13.49 8.34 -26.80
C TYR A 112 -13.90 9.51 -25.89
N ALA A 113 -15.16 9.61 -25.42
CA ALA A 113 -15.67 10.84 -24.80
C ALA A 113 -16.14 10.69 -23.35
N ASP A 114 -16.91 9.64 -23.08
CA ASP A 114 -17.59 9.33 -21.81
C ASP A 114 -16.70 9.41 -20.56
N PHE A 115 -15.44 8.96 -20.67
CA PHE A 115 -14.52 8.88 -19.54
C PHE A 115 -13.60 10.09 -19.42
N ARG A 116 -13.56 10.98 -20.42
CA ARG A 116 -12.73 12.20 -20.35
C ARG A 116 -13.20 13.11 -19.24
N VAL A 117 -14.50 13.33 -19.12
CA VAL A 117 -15.10 14.20 -18.10
C VAL A 117 -14.74 13.73 -16.69
N VAL A 118 -14.80 12.41 -16.46
CA VAL A 118 -14.42 11.80 -15.18
C VAL A 118 -12.93 11.98 -14.88
N LEU A 119 -12.09 11.93 -15.91
CA LEU A 119 -10.65 12.00 -15.78
C LEU A 119 -10.12 13.44 -15.74
N THR A 120 -10.81 14.42 -16.36
CA THR A 120 -10.43 15.84 -16.35
C THR A 120 -10.54 16.50 -14.98
N ASP A 121 -11.40 15.97 -14.10
CA ASP A 121 -11.49 16.39 -12.71
C ASP A 121 -10.28 15.92 -11.88
N LEU A 122 -9.41 15.08 -12.45
CA LEU A 122 -8.09 14.73 -11.91
C LEU A 122 -7.00 15.49 -12.67
N PRO A 123 -5.89 15.87 -12.00
CA PRO A 123 -4.79 16.58 -12.66
C PRO A 123 -4.20 15.72 -13.78
N LEU A 124 -4.60 16.00 -15.02
CA LEU A 124 -4.20 15.27 -16.21
C LEU A 124 -3.45 16.16 -17.18
N GLN A 125 -2.30 15.67 -17.62
CA GLN A 125 -1.54 16.20 -18.75
C GLN A 125 -2.25 15.77 -20.03
N ALA A 126 -3.03 16.69 -20.62
CA ALA A 126 -3.86 16.45 -21.78
C ALA A 126 -3.05 16.58 -23.07
N ASP A 127 -2.50 15.47 -23.55
CA ASP A 127 -1.96 15.40 -24.91
C ASP A 127 -3.08 14.84 -25.83
N SER A 128 -3.70 15.72 -26.62
CA SER A 128 -4.67 15.44 -27.70
C SER A 128 -6.13 15.13 -27.32
N THR A 129 -7.04 15.89 -27.95
CA THR A 129 -8.50 15.90 -27.74
C THR A 129 -9.26 14.84 -28.53
N ASP A 130 -8.59 14.10 -29.43
CA ASP A 130 -9.25 13.18 -30.38
C ASP A 130 -8.80 11.71 -30.26
N GLU A 131 -7.90 11.41 -29.31
CA GLU A 131 -7.42 10.04 -29.11
C GLU A 131 -8.30 9.23 -28.15
N LYS A 132 -8.52 7.97 -28.51
CA LYS A 132 -9.17 6.96 -27.69
C LYS A 132 -8.46 6.84 -26.34
N ILE A 133 -9.19 6.89 -25.23
CA ILE A 133 -8.62 6.59 -23.91
C ILE A 133 -8.40 5.09 -23.82
N VAL A 134 -7.18 4.67 -24.13
CA VAL A 134 -6.74 3.27 -24.05
C VAL A 134 -6.01 2.98 -22.73
N ARG A 135 -5.55 4.03 -22.03
CA ARG A 135 -4.67 3.91 -20.87
C ARG A 135 -5.01 4.94 -19.81
N VAL A 136 -5.07 4.52 -18.55
CA VAL A 136 -5.20 5.40 -17.38
C VAL A 136 -4.22 4.98 -16.29
N THR A 137 -3.86 5.84 -15.35
CA THR A 137 -2.92 5.48 -14.27
C THR A 137 -3.62 4.72 -13.14
N TYR A 138 -2.88 3.91 -12.38
CA TYR A 138 -3.44 3.27 -11.18
C TYR A 138 -3.85 4.31 -10.12
N GLU A 139 -3.12 5.41 -10.02
CA GLU A 139 -3.51 6.56 -9.19
C GLU A 139 -4.91 7.07 -9.55
N GLN A 140 -5.21 7.25 -10.85
CA GLN A 140 -6.53 7.70 -11.29
C GLN A 140 -7.63 6.72 -10.91
N VAL A 141 -7.41 5.43 -11.14
CA VAL A 141 -8.35 4.37 -10.75
C VAL A 141 -8.58 4.39 -9.24
N ALA A 142 -7.52 4.52 -8.44
CA ALA A 142 -7.61 4.57 -6.98
C ALA A 142 -8.36 5.82 -6.49
N CYS A 143 -8.12 6.98 -7.11
CA CYS A 143 -8.81 8.21 -6.78
C CYS A 143 -10.31 8.11 -7.09
N ILE A 144 -10.68 7.62 -8.29
CA ILE A 144 -12.07 7.38 -8.67
C ILE A 144 -12.73 6.39 -7.71
N LEU A 145 -12.03 5.30 -7.35
CA LEU A 145 -12.53 4.33 -6.38
C LEU A 145 -12.83 4.98 -5.03
N LYS A 146 -11.93 5.82 -4.50
CA LYS A 146 -12.15 6.54 -3.24
C LYS A 146 -13.35 7.49 -3.31
N ILE A 147 -13.52 8.20 -4.42
CA ILE A 147 -14.65 9.10 -4.66
C ILE A 147 -15.95 8.31 -4.63
N VAL A 148 -16.09 7.30 -5.49
CA VAL A 148 -17.33 6.50 -5.58
C VAL A 148 -17.60 5.75 -4.28
N PHE A 149 -16.57 5.22 -3.62
CA PHE A 149 -16.72 4.55 -2.32
C PHE A 149 -17.22 5.51 -1.23
N SER A 150 -16.73 6.75 -1.21
CA SER A 150 -17.16 7.75 -0.23
C SER A 150 -18.58 8.27 -0.52
N GLU A 151 -18.96 8.37 -1.80
CA GLU A 151 -20.32 8.70 -2.24
C GLU A 151 -21.31 7.59 -1.84
N ALA A 152 -20.93 6.32 -2.02
CA ALA A 152 -21.77 5.18 -1.69
C ALA A 152 -21.84 4.87 -0.18
N PHE A 153 -20.75 5.10 0.56
CA PHE A 153 -20.63 4.79 1.98
C PHE A 153 -20.15 6.03 2.76
N PRO A 154 -21.02 7.04 2.94
CA PRO A 154 -20.66 8.23 3.70
C PRO A 154 -20.30 7.83 5.13
N LYS A 155 -19.15 8.29 5.62
CA LYS A 155 -18.79 8.14 7.03
C LYS A 155 -19.83 8.90 7.84
N THR A 156 -20.75 8.19 8.48
CA THR A 156 -21.69 8.77 9.43
C THR A 156 -20.86 9.40 10.54
N ASN A 157 -20.74 10.74 10.54
CA ASN A 157 -20.15 11.47 11.64
C ASN A 157 -20.99 11.18 12.89
N GLY A 158 -20.40 10.44 13.83
CA GLY A 158 -20.79 10.36 15.24
C GLY A 158 -22.28 10.30 15.54
N VAL A 159 -22.83 9.09 15.62
CA VAL A 159 -23.84 8.82 16.65
C VAL A 159 -23.12 8.11 17.79
N LEU A 160 -22.56 8.93 18.68
CA LEU A 160 -22.41 8.57 20.09
C LEU A 160 -23.85 8.48 20.62
N LEU A 161 -24.33 7.27 20.85
CA LEU A 161 -25.37 7.04 21.84
C LEU A 161 -24.69 6.34 23.01
N THR A 162 -24.42 7.15 24.01
CA THR A 162 -24.29 6.80 25.43
C THR A 162 -25.31 5.78 25.87
#